data_AF-A0A2E8L0W7-F1
#
_entry.id   AF-A0A2E8L0W7-F1
#
_cell.length_a   1.000
_cell.length_b   1.000
_cell.length_c   1.000
_cell.angle_alpha   90.00
_cell.angle_beta   90.00
_cell.angle_gamma   90.00
#
_symmetry.space_group_name_H-M   'P 1'
#
loop_
_entity.id
_entity.type
_entity.pdbx_description
1 polymer ?
#
loop_
_entity_poly.entity_id
_entity_poly.type
_entity_poly.pdbx_seq_one_letter_code
_entity_poly.pdbx_strand_id
1 'polypeptide(L)'
;MRFLQFLPGTLSLLLLPIIILTQRPGSEPIELAKNCPPGFELTDDNRCVSRSLYQQYQSLQNSGVGGLKTGLPKVRDGFSPQQIDLGRYLFFDPILSRDGSLSCASCHNPEFGFSDRLTRSVGIDGREGSRNAPSLWNVSFMKSFYWDARANTLEEQMEGPLYAPNEMGTTPHQLLNTLNSLLAYQR
;
A
#
# COMPACT_ATOMS: atom_id res chain seq x y z
N MET A 1 -2.91 -27.37 -76.56
CA MET A 1 -3.00 -25.93 -76.19
C MET A 1 -2.23 -25.72 -74.90
N ARG A 2 -1.15 -24.93 -74.98
CA ARG A 2 -0.23 -24.36 -73.96
C ARG A 2 -0.20 -24.92 -72.52
N PHE A 3 0.95 -25.47 -72.14
CA PHE A 3 1.47 -25.54 -70.76
C PHE A 3 1.98 -24.15 -70.32
N LEU A 4 1.57 -23.68 -69.15
CA LEU A 4 2.09 -22.47 -68.49
C LEU A 4 3.15 -22.89 -67.45
N GLN A 5 4.39 -22.42 -67.63
CA GLN A 5 5.48 -22.53 -66.66
C GLN A 5 5.43 -21.33 -65.70
N PHE A 6 5.48 -21.59 -64.39
CA PHE A 6 5.66 -20.56 -63.34
C PHE A 6 7.14 -20.53 -62.92
N LEU A 7 7.74 -19.33 -62.95
CA LEU A 7 9.05 -19.03 -62.36
C LEU A 7 8.84 -18.36 -60.98
N PRO A 8 9.59 -18.74 -59.91
CA PRO A 8 9.50 -18.06 -58.62
C PRO A 8 10.49 -16.89 -58.54
N GLY A 9 9.98 -15.69 -58.28
CA GLY A 9 10.78 -14.51 -57.92
C GLY A 9 10.98 -14.44 -56.41
N THR A 10 12.23 -14.32 -55.96
CA THR A 10 12.60 -14.16 -54.55
C THR A 10 12.55 -12.69 -54.14
N LEU A 11 11.58 -12.34 -53.29
CA LEU A 11 11.44 -11.02 -52.68
C LEU A 11 12.27 -10.98 -51.39
N SER A 12 13.42 -10.30 -51.41
CA SER A 12 14.27 -10.11 -50.22
C SER A 12 13.73 -8.95 -49.38
N LEU A 13 13.13 -9.26 -48.23
CA LEU A 13 12.65 -8.28 -47.25
C LEU A 13 13.83 -7.78 -46.39
N LEU A 14 14.18 -6.50 -46.50
CA LEU A 14 15.09 -5.82 -45.59
C LEU A 14 14.39 -5.55 -44.25
N LEU A 15 14.76 -6.30 -43.21
CA LEU A 15 14.32 -6.09 -41.83
C LEU A 15 15.13 -4.96 -41.17
N LEU A 16 14.52 -3.80 -40.99
CA LEU A 16 15.04 -2.75 -40.11
C LEU A 16 14.73 -3.11 -38.64
N PRO A 17 15.70 -3.06 -37.73
CA PRO A 17 15.47 -3.38 -36.33
C PRO A 17 14.66 -2.25 -35.68
N ILE A 18 13.45 -2.58 -35.22
CA ILE A 18 12.64 -1.69 -34.39
C ILE A 18 13.27 -1.68 -33.00
N ILE A 19 13.97 -0.60 -32.66
CA ILE A 19 14.45 -0.37 -31.29
C ILE A 19 13.23 0.02 -30.46
N ILE A 20 12.66 -0.95 -29.75
CA ILE A 20 11.62 -0.70 -28.76
C ILE A 20 12.29 -0.10 -27.53
N LEU A 21 12.13 1.22 -27.35
CA LEU A 21 12.54 1.91 -26.13
C LEU A 21 11.64 1.43 -25.00
N THR A 22 12.15 0.54 -24.13
CA THR A 22 11.41 0.11 -22.95
C THR A 22 11.35 1.26 -21.94
N GLN A 23 10.17 1.83 -21.76
CA GLN A 23 9.92 2.77 -20.66
C GLN A 23 10.18 2.04 -19.33
N ARG A 24 11.06 2.61 -18.49
CA ARG A 24 11.31 2.06 -17.16
C ARG A 24 10.05 2.29 -16.30
N PRO A 25 9.49 1.25 -15.66
CA PRO A 25 8.46 1.46 -14.65
C PRO A 25 9.02 2.39 -13.56
N GLY A 26 8.30 3.47 -13.24
CA GLY A 26 8.70 4.48 -12.25
C GLY A 26 9.18 5.84 -12.80
N SER A 27 9.08 6.10 -14.11
CA SER A 27 9.48 7.38 -14.70
C SER A 27 8.45 8.50 -14.57
N GLU A 28 7.16 8.18 -14.43
CA GLU A 28 6.11 9.20 -14.34
C GLU A 28 5.79 9.55 -12.87
N PRO A 29 5.62 10.85 -12.55
CA PRO A 29 5.16 11.29 -11.23
C PRO A 29 3.81 10.66 -10.86
N ILE A 30 3.65 10.21 -9.61
CA ILE A 30 2.34 9.76 -9.12
C ILE A 30 1.45 10.99 -9.00
N GLU A 31 0.27 11.00 -9.63
CA GLU A 31 -0.78 11.98 -9.34
C GLU A 31 -1.55 11.54 -8.09
N LEU A 32 -1.57 12.38 -7.06
CA LEU A 32 -2.25 12.05 -5.79
C LEU A 32 -3.67 12.59 -5.78
N ALA A 33 -4.57 11.85 -5.14
CA ALA A 33 -5.97 12.21 -5.00
C ALA A 33 -6.15 13.62 -4.39
N LYS A 34 -7.14 14.34 -4.93
CA LYS A 34 -7.57 15.66 -4.44
C LYS A 34 -8.80 15.58 -3.53
N ASN A 35 -9.48 14.44 -3.51
CA ASN A 35 -10.70 14.20 -2.75
C ASN A 35 -10.46 13.11 -1.69
N CYS A 36 -11.19 13.19 -0.60
CA CYS A 36 -11.16 12.17 0.45
C CYS A 36 -11.73 10.84 -0.05
N PRO A 37 -11.25 9.70 0.49
CA PRO A 37 -11.85 8.40 0.22
C PRO A 37 -13.27 8.30 0.80
N PRO A 38 -14.08 7.32 0.36
CA PRO A 38 -15.40 7.07 0.94
C PRO A 38 -15.35 6.93 2.47
N GLY A 39 -16.33 7.53 3.16
CA GLY A 39 -16.40 7.55 4.62
C GLY A 39 -15.66 8.72 5.29
N PHE A 40 -15.01 9.57 4.50
CA PHE A 40 -14.36 10.79 4.97
C PHE A 40 -14.96 12.02 4.30
N GLU A 41 -15.07 13.10 5.07
CA GLU A 41 -15.46 14.42 4.59
C GLU A 41 -14.20 15.30 4.46
N LEU A 42 -14.10 16.02 3.35
CA LEU A 42 -13.04 17.00 3.12
C LEU A 42 -13.41 18.32 3.81
N THR A 43 -12.54 18.81 4.68
CA THR A 43 -12.67 20.12 5.30
C THR A 43 -12.02 21.22 4.46
N ASP A 44 -12.35 22.48 4.76
CA ASP A 44 -11.77 23.66 4.12
C ASP A 44 -10.24 23.75 4.28
N ASP A 45 -9.70 23.17 5.36
CA ASP A 45 -8.24 23.10 5.65
C ASP A 45 -7.52 21.94 4.92
N ASN A 46 -8.14 21.35 3.89
CA ASN A 46 -7.64 20.20 3.15
C ASN A 46 -7.37 18.98 4.04
N ARG A 47 -8.33 18.65 4.94
CA ARG A 47 -8.25 17.51 5.85
C ARG A 47 -9.40 16.56 5.62
N CYS A 48 -9.11 15.26 5.60
CA CYS A 48 -10.10 14.21 5.56
C CYS A 48 -10.42 13.78 6.99
N VAL A 49 -11.64 14.07 7.42
CA VAL A 49 -12.15 13.70 8.74
C VAL A 49 -13.18 12.59 8.60
N SER A 50 -13.09 11.56 9.44
CA SER A 50 -13.97 10.40 9.36
C SER A 50 -15.39 10.85 9.71
N ARG A 51 -16.34 10.52 8.83
CA ARG A 51 -17.78 10.73 9.05
C ARG A 51 -18.50 9.40 8.93
N SER A 52 -18.96 8.89 10.07
CA SER A 52 -19.77 7.67 10.11
C SER A 52 -21.11 7.92 10.76
N LEU A 53 -22.12 7.15 10.37
CA LEU A 53 -23.45 7.21 11.00
C LEU A 53 -23.36 6.97 12.51
N TYR A 54 -22.40 6.16 12.97
CA TYR A 54 -22.14 5.93 14.40
C TYR A 54 -21.78 7.21 15.18
N GLN A 55 -21.21 8.23 14.53
CA GLN A 55 -20.92 9.52 15.17
C GLN A 55 -22.17 10.42 15.27
N GLN A 56 -23.22 10.16 14.48
CA GLN A 56 -24.42 11.00 14.41
C GLN A 56 -25.49 10.61 15.44
N TYR A 57 -25.43 9.40 15.96
CA TYR A 57 -26.36 8.94 16.98
C TYR A 57 -25.95 9.48 18.35
N GLN A 58 -26.86 10.21 18.99
CA GLN A 58 -26.71 10.60 20.39
C GLN A 58 -26.79 9.35 21.27
N SER A 59 -25.74 9.07 22.02
CA SER A 59 -25.86 8.12 23.12
C SER A 59 -26.73 8.73 24.21
N LEU A 60 -27.78 8.02 24.61
CA LEU A 60 -28.38 8.22 25.92
C LEU A 60 -27.24 8.09 26.94
N GLN A 61 -26.99 9.12 27.77
CA GLN A 61 -25.91 9.19 28.77
C GLN A 61 -24.47 9.49 28.28
N ASN A 62 -24.23 10.12 27.13
CA ASN A 62 -22.85 10.39 26.63
C ASN A 62 -21.96 9.12 26.54
N SER A 63 -22.57 7.94 26.46
CA SER A 63 -21.96 6.63 26.65
C SER A 63 -21.77 5.81 25.36
N GLY A 64 -21.80 6.42 24.17
CA GLY A 64 -21.66 5.69 22.90
C GLY A 64 -22.91 5.01 22.33
N VAL A 65 -22.86 4.74 21.03
CA VAL A 65 -23.90 4.00 20.32
C VAL A 65 -23.83 2.51 20.61
N GLY A 66 -24.89 2.00 21.23
CA GLY A 66 -25.26 0.58 21.20
C GLY A 66 -24.93 -0.18 22.47
N GLY A 67 -25.96 -0.55 23.25
CA GLY A 67 -26.07 -1.72 24.15
C GLY A 67 -25.08 -1.90 25.30
N LEU A 68 -23.89 -1.32 25.22
CA LEU A 68 -22.77 -1.38 26.15
C LEU A 68 -22.29 0.06 26.30
N LYS A 69 -22.22 0.55 27.54
CA LYS A 69 -22.08 1.96 27.93
C LYS A 69 -20.76 2.65 27.53
N THR A 70 -20.16 2.32 26.39
CA THR A 70 -18.88 2.86 25.92
C THR A 70 -18.96 3.34 24.48
N GLY A 71 -18.60 4.62 24.25
CA GLY A 71 -18.40 5.18 22.91
C GLY A 71 -17.27 4.52 22.15
N LEU A 72 -17.35 4.60 20.82
CA LEU A 72 -16.22 4.28 19.96
C LEU A 72 -15.03 5.16 20.35
N PRO A 73 -13.81 4.61 20.41
CA PRO A 73 -12.62 5.42 20.62
C PRO A 73 -12.53 6.53 19.58
N LYS A 74 -11.85 7.63 19.93
CA LYS A 74 -11.52 8.66 18.93
C LYS A 74 -10.71 8.01 17.81
N VAL A 75 -11.20 8.11 16.59
CA VAL A 75 -10.50 7.65 15.39
C VAL A 75 -9.34 8.59 15.08
N ARG A 76 -8.24 8.03 14.61
CA ARG A 76 -7.13 8.81 14.04
C ARG A 76 -7.50 9.24 12.61
N ASP A 77 -7.80 10.52 12.43
CA ASP A 77 -8.14 11.15 11.14
C ASP A 77 -7.45 12.53 10.97
N GLY A 78 -7.83 13.31 9.95
CA GLY A 78 -7.26 14.63 9.70
C GLY A 78 -6.03 14.63 8.80
N PHE A 79 -5.83 13.58 8.01
CA PHE A 79 -4.80 13.57 6.95
C PHE A 79 -5.33 14.25 5.69
N SER A 80 -4.47 14.84 4.88
CA SER A 80 -4.91 15.35 3.58
C SER A 80 -5.26 14.20 2.62
N PRO A 81 -6.10 14.44 1.60
CA PRO A 81 -6.33 13.46 0.52
C PRO A 81 -5.04 12.88 -0.05
N GLN A 82 -4.04 13.74 -0.24
CA GLN A 82 -2.74 13.36 -0.80
C GLN A 82 -1.95 12.46 0.15
N GLN A 83 -1.97 12.73 1.46
CA GLN A 83 -1.29 11.88 2.45
C GLN A 83 -1.91 10.48 2.52
N ILE A 84 -3.25 10.41 2.51
CA ILE A 84 -3.96 9.12 2.50
C ILE A 84 -3.61 8.34 1.24
N ASP A 85 -3.63 9.01 0.09
CA ASP A 85 -3.40 8.36 -1.19
C ASP A 85 -1.93 7.93 -1.36
N LEU A 86 -0.97 8.72 -0.88
CA LEU A 86 0.44 8.33 -0.85
C LEU A 86 0.65 7.12 0.07
N GLY A 87 0.04 7.11 1.26
CA GLY A 87 0.06 5.96 2.16
C GLY A 87 -0.53 4.71 1.49
N ARG A 88 -1.62 4.85 0.73
CA ARG A 88 -2.20 3.77 -0.08
C ARG A 88 -1.19 3.26 -1.11
N TYR A 89 -0.53 4.12 -1.88
CA TYR A 89 0.50 3.67 -2.84
C TYR A 89 1.61 2.89 -2.14
N LEU A 90 2.22 3.46 -1.12
CA LEU A 90 3.31 2.85 -0.35
C LEU A 90 2.92 1.50 0.26
N PHE A 91 1.67 1.33 0.70
CA PHE A 91 1.19 0.08 1.29
C PHE A 91 1.22 -1.11 0.31
N PHE A 92 0.98 -0.85 -0.97
CA PHE A 92 0.97 -1.87 -2.02
C PHE A 92 2.26 -1.95 -2.83
N ASP A 93 3.13 -0.95 -2.73
CA ASP A 93 4.36 -0.88 -3.50
C ASP A 93 5.47 -1.75 -2.87
N PRO A 94 6.00 -2.77 -3.59
CA PRO A 94 7.02 -3.63 -3.03
C PRO A 94 8.38 -2.95 -2.90
N ILE A 95 8.54 -1.73 -3.41
CA ILE A 95 9.79 -0.98 -3.41
C ILE A 95 10.35 -0.67 -2.02
N LEU A 96 9.52 -0.77 -1.00
CA LEU A 96 9.93 -0.53 0.38
C LEU A 96 10.75 -1.70 0.94
N SER A 97 10.63 -2.90 0.37
CA SER A 97 11.46 -4.04 0.74
C SER A 97 12.85 -3.96 0.12
N ARG A 98 13.84 -4.56 0.78
CA ARG A 98 15.26 -4.50 0.36
C ARG A 98 15.48 -4.94 -1.09
N ASP A 99 14.72 -5.91 -1.56
CA ASP A 99 14.87 -6.52 -2.90
C ASP A 99 13.67 -6.25 -3.83
N GLY A 100 12.71 -5.43 -3.41
CA GLY A 100 11.53 -5.13 -4.21
C GLY A 100 10.54 -6.30 -4.35
N SER A 101 10.60 -7.31 -3.48
CA SER A 101 9.72 -8.50 -3.54
C SER A 101 8.46 -8.41 -2.68
N LEU A 102 8.44 -7.55 -1.66
CA LEU A 102 7.37 -7.49 -0.66
C LEU A 102 6.87 -6.06 -0.43
N SER A 103 5.56 -5.93 -0.27
CA SER A 103 4.89 -4.73 0.24
C SER A 103 4.17 -5.02 1.54
N CYS A 104 3.58 -4.02 2.18
CA CYS A 104 2.75 -4.24 3.38
C CYS A 104 1.57 -5.18 3.06
N ALA A 105 1.00 -5.06 1.85
CA ALA A 105 -0.09 -5.90 1.36
C ALA A 105 0.28 -7.38 1.17
N SER A 106 1.57 -7.72 1.09
CA SER A 106 2.03 -9.12 1.02
C SER A 106 1.64 -9.92 2.26
N CYS A 107 1.65 -9.27 3.44
CA CYS A 107 1.23 -9.88 4.72
C CYS A 107 -0.15 -9.39 5.17
N HIS A 108 -0.62 -8.24 4.69
CA HIS A 108 -1.91 -7.65 5.04
C HIS A 108 -2.82 -7.53 3.80
N ASN A 109 -3.26 -8.67 3.29
CA ASN A 109 -3.99 -8.74 2.02
C ASN A 109 -5.46 -8.30 2.18
N PRO A 110 -5.96 -7.35 1.36
CA PRO A 110 -7.37 -6.91 1.39
C PRO A 110 -8.40 -8.03 1.27
N GLU A 111 -8.13 -9.08 0.47
CA GLU A 111 -9.04 -10.22 0.29
C GLU A 111 -9.26 -11.03 1.58
N PHE A 112 -8.27 -11.00 2.49
CA PHE A 112 -8.34 -11.63 3.81
C PHE A 112 -8.54 -10.61 4.92
N GLY A 113 -9.18 -9.48 4.59
CA GLY A 113 -9.45 -8.42 5.53
C GLY A 113 -8.19 -7.77 6.11
N PHE A 114 -7.21 -7.51 5.26
CA PHE A 114 -5.91 -6.96 5.63
C PHE A 114 -5.18 -7.79 6.70
N SER A 115 -5.39 -9.11 6.68
CA SER A 115 -4.62 -10.08 7.47
C SER A 115 -3.87 -11.02 6.53
N ASP A 116 -3.07 -11.91 7.11
CA ASP A 116 -2.51 -13.04 6.37
C ASP A 116 -3.39 -14.28 6.51
N ARG A 117 -3.50 -15.06 5.43
CA ARG A 117 -4.13 -16.38 5.42
C ARG A 117 -3.21 -17.48 5.97
N LEU A 118 -1.93 -17.19 6.16
CA LEU A 118 -0.92 -18.13 6.66
C LEU A 118 -0.82 -18.09 8.18
N THR A 119 -0.41 -19.20 8.79
CA THR A 119 -0.11 -19.25 10.23
C THR A 119 0.99 -18.25 10.62
N ARG A 120 1.97 -18.06 9.74
CA ARG A 120 3.06 -17.07 9.86
C ARG A 120 3.35 -16.53 8.48
N SER A 121 3.51 -15.20 8.38
CA SER A 121 3.80 -14.55 7.11
C SER A 121 5.19 -14.90 6.61
N VAL A 122 5.35 -14.91 5.29
CA VAL A 122 6.63 -15.15 4.63
C VAL A 122 7.24 -13.81 4.23
N GLY A 123 8.36 -13.47 4.85
CA GLY A 123 9.16 -12.31 4.53
C GLY A 123 10.24 -12.59 3.49
N ILE A 124 11.16 -11.64 3.37
CA ILE A 124 12.21 -11.63 2.36
C ILE A 124 13.09 -12.88 2.45
N ASP A 125 13.64 -13.31 1.32
CA ASP A 125 14.41 -14.56 1.19
C ASP A 125 13.61 -15.82 1.60
N GLY A 126 12.26 -15.75 1.62
CA GLY A 126 11.40 -16.85 2.03
C GLY A 126 11.40 -17.14 3.54
N ARG A 127 11.86 -16.20 4.36
CA ARG A 127 11.97 -16.40 5.82
C ARG A 127 10.62 -16.20 6.48
N GLU A 128 10.20 -17.13 7.32
CA GLU A 128 8.97 -16.95 8.09
C GLU A 128 9.13 -15.90 9.20
N GLY A 129 8.11 -15.05 9.35
CA GLY A 129 7.96 -14.11 10.46
C GLY A 129 7.82 -14.83 11.80
N SER A 130 7.85 -14.10 12.93
CA SER A 130 7.74 -14.72 14.26
C SER A 130 6.30 -15.06 14.67
N ARG A 131 5.32 -14.40 14.05
CA ARG A 131 3.88 -14.42 14.40
C ARG A 131 3.02 -14.29 13.14
N ASN A 132 1.73 -14.56 13.26
CA ASN A 132 0.73 -14.21 12.25
C ASN A 132 0.58 -12.68 12.14
N ALA A 133 0.32 -12.17 10.93
CA ALA A 133 -0.05 -10.78 10.71
C ALA A 133 -1.55 -10.56 11.00
N PRO A 134 -1.91 -9.78 12.04
CA PRO A 134 -3.30 -9.53 12.37
C PRO A 134 -4.00 -8.70 11.30
N SER A 135 -5.33 -8.71 11.30
CA SER A 135 -6.12 -7.80 10.47
C SER A 135 -5.83 -6.33 10.83
N LEU A 136 -5.71 -5.48 9.81
CA LEU A 136 -5.62 -4.02 9.98
C LEU A 136 -6.98 -3.31 9.99
N TRP A 137 -8.09 -4.04 9.88
CA TRP A 137 -9.41 -3.42 10.04
C TRP A 137 -9.51 -2.77 11.41
N ASN A 138 -10.03 -1.54 11.43
CA ASN A 138 -10.23 -0.75 12.66
C ASN A 138 -8.93 -0.35 13.39
N VAL A 139 -7.76 -0.52 12.78
CA VAL A 139 -6.46 -0.18 13.40
C VAL A 139 -6.37 1.30 13.80
N SER A 140 -7.12 2.18 13.11
CA SER A 140 -7.23 3.61 13.41
C SER A 140 -7.84 3.95 14.78
N PHE A 141 -8.45 2.98 15.46
CA PHE A 141 -8.99 3.13 16.82
C PHE A 141 -8.02 2.67 17.91
N MET A 142 -6.92 1.99 17.53
CA MET A 142 -5.95 1.44 18.48
C MET A 142 -4.99 2.52 18.98
N LYS A 143 -4.55 2.39 20.23
CA LYS A 143 -3.60 3.32 20.90
C LYS A 143 -2.26 2.67 21.25
N SER A 144 -2.17 1.36 21.11
CA SER A 144 -0.98 0.57 21.39
C SER A 144 -0.93 -0.58 20.40
N PHE A 145 0.26 -0.91 19.96
CA PHE A 145 0.52 -1.82 18.85
C PHE A 145 1.51 -2.89 19.28
N TYR A 146 1.50 -3.99 18.52
CA TYR A 146 2.07 -5.28 18.89
C TYR A 146 1.41 -5.93 20.11
N TRP A 147 1.64 -7.23 20.22
CA TRP A 147 1.16 -8.06 21.34
C TRP A 147 1.78 -7.69 22.69
N ASP A 148 2.97 -7.09 22.69
CA ASP A 148 3.69 -6.61 23.88
C ASP A 148 3.53 -5.10 24.11
N ALA A 149 2.63 -4.44 23.35
CA ALA A 149 2.30 -3.03 23.50
C ALA A 149 3.48 -2.05 23.33
N ARG A 150 4.60 -2.49 22.74
CA ARG A 150 5.86 -1.72 22.71
C ARG A 150 5.84 -0.47 21.81
N ALA A 151 4.86 -0.35 20.92
CA ALA A 151 4.70 0.81 20.06
C ALA A 151 3.38 1.54 20.39
N ASN A 152 3.41 2.86 20.39
CA ASN A 152 2.27 3.72 20.73
C ASN A 152 1.69 4.46 19.52
N THR A 153 2.38 4.40 18.38
CA THR A 153 1.93 5.00 17.11
C THR A 153 2.04 4.00 15.97
N LEU A 154 1.29 4.26 14.88
CA LEU A 154 1.39 3.46 13.66
C LEU A 154 2.76 3.62 13.00
N GLU A 155 3.35 4.81 13.10
CA GLU A 155 4.70 5.12 12.62
C GLU A 155 5.75 4.27 13.34
N GLU A 156 5.72 4.23 14.67
CA GLU A 156 6.58 3.34 15.46
C GLU A 156 6.31 1.85 15.15
N GLN A 157 5.05 1.49 14.91
CA GLN A 157 4.71 0.12 14.54
C GLN A 157 5.32 -0.27 13.19
N MET A 158 5.27 0.61 12.19
CA MET A 158 5.72 0.27 10.83
C MET A 158 7.22 0.01 10.72
N GLU A 159 8.04 0.65 11.58
CA GLU A 159 9.50 0.49 11.56
C GLU A 159 9.93 -0.97 11.76
N GLY A 160 9.19 -1.74 12.56
CA GLY A 160 9.49 -3.14 12.83
C GLY A 160 9.51 -3.99 11.55
N PRO A 161 8.36 -4.19 10.87
CA PRO A 161 8.30 -4.95 9.62
C PRO A 161 9.20 -4.39 8.52
N LEU A 162 9.30 -3.06 8.44
CA LEU A 162 10.08 -2.38 7.40
C LEU A 162 11.56 -2.73 7.50
N TYR A 163 12.13 -2.75 8.70
CA TYR A 163 13.57 -2.95 8.90
C TYR A 163 13.94 -4.36 9.40
N ALA A 164 12.97 -5.19 9.79
CA ALA A 164 13.26 -6.54 10.25
C ALA A 164 13.83 -7.41 9.09
N PRO A 165 14.99 -8.09 9.30
CA PRO A 165 15.69 -8.84 8.25
C PRO A 165 14.98 -10.11 7.80
N ASN A 166 13.91 -10.50 8.48
CA ASN A 166 13.03 -11.62 8.14
C ASN A 166 11.63 -11.15 7.70
N GLU A 167 11.42 -9.85 7.51
CA GLU A 167 10.21 -9.27 6.97
C GLU A 167 10.56 -8.49 5.69
N MET A 168 10.64 -7.15 5.69
CA MET A 168 10.98 -6.38 4.50
C MET A 168 12.49 -6.10 4.35
N GLY A 169 13.23 -6.12 5.46
CA GLY A 169 14.69 -6.13 5.51
C GLY A 169 15.42 -4.92 4.92
N THR A 170 14.73 -3.80 4.67
CA THR A 170 15.38 -2.58 4.19
C THR A 170 16.14 -1.88 5.32
N THR A 171 16.85 -0.80 5.00
CA THR A 171 17.46 0.10 5.99
C THR A 171 17.01 1.54 5.72
N PRO A 172 17.02 2.44 6.71
CA PRO A 172 16.63 3.83 6.49
C PRO A 172 17.40 4.49 5.33
N HIS A 173 18.72 4.25 5.25
CA HIS A 173 19.55 4.78 4.18
C HIS A 173 19.18 4.19 2.81
N GLN A 174 19.00 2.87 2.72
CA GLN A 174 18.61 2.21 1.47
C GLN A 174 17.23 2.69 1.02
N LEU A 175 16.25 2.72 1.92
CA LEU A 175 14.89 3.15 1.63
C LEU A 175 14.85 4.58 1.08
N LEU A 176 15.52 5.52 1.75
CA LEU A 176 15.58 6.90 1.30
C LEU A 176 16.27 7.02 -0.05
N ASN A 177 17.38 6.32 -0.28
CA ASN A 177 18.04 6.31 -1.58
C ASN A 177 17.14 5.75 -2.68
N THR A 178 16.42 4.66 -2.41
CA THR A 178 15.49 4.06 -3.37
C THR A 178 14.37 5.05 -3.71
N LEU A 179 13.66 5.60 -2.72
CA LEU A 179 12.57 6.55 -2.97
C LEU A 179 13.06 7.82 -3.69
N ASN A 180 14.20 8.38 -3.26
CA ASN A 180 14.80 9.54 -3.91
C ASN A 180 15.39 9.25 -5.29
N SER A 181 15.52 7.99 -5.71
CA SER A 181 15.97 7.66 -7.07
C SER A 181 14.82 7.63 -8.09
N LEU A 182 13.57 7.72 -7.63
CA LEU A 182 12.39 7.58 -8.46
C LEU A 182 11.59 8.87 -8.57
N LEU A 183 11.41 9.33 -9.80
CA LEU A 183 10.60 10.50 -10.13
C LEU A 183 9.16 10.38 -9.57
N ALA A 184 8.62 9.16 -9.53
CA ALA A 184 7.32 8.86 -8.94
C ALA A 184 7.13 9.37 -7.50
N TYR A 185 8.20 9.33 -6.68
CA TYR A 185 8.17 9.64 -5.25
C TYR A 185 8.89 10.94 -4.87
N GLN A 186 9.60 11.56 -5.82
CA GLN A 186 10.23 12.86 -5.63
C GLN A 186 9.17 13.97 -5.68
N ARG A 187 9.04 14.76 -4.60
CA ARG A 187 8.15 15.93 -4.52
C ARG A 187 8.80 17.06 -3.74
#